data_AF-A0A0R3WED3-F1
#
_entry.id   AF-A0A0R3WED3-F1
#
_cell.length_a   1.000
_cell.length_b   1.000
_cell.length_c   1.000
_cell.angle_alpha   90.00
_cell.angle_beta   90.00
_cell.angle_gamma   90.00
#
_symmetry.space_group_name_H-M   'P 1'
#
loop_
_entity.id
_entity.type
_entity.pdbx_description
1 polymer ?
#
loop_
_entity_poly.entity_id
_entity_poly.type
_entity_poly.pdbx_seq_one_letter_code
_entity_poly.pdbx_strand_id
1 'polypeptide(L)'
;MEKSLRVYLILLTTSILHGDSTRAAESKTDTKSISEHIHLSRVGSGFLCFSWDVHTLVQLHVKKVAVNVEPSSVFGVHRFVTADVWKGEVTADELDAYTLYNVTVEATGDGVRFVHTMEPTQTWPTAPSRIPPPTGRGISRTQIEVEWKAPSSVRGILQPYELTCSEGVTSGNTISVSTEDNETTSIKITDLRKSMGYVCIVTASTVPADDQDPKECVRKSDPSSPIRTLDTGLESPSPSRFVRTTDQRLR
;
A
#
# COMPACT_ATOMS: atom_id res chain seq x y z
N MET A 1 4.96 38.54 -13.69
CA MET A 1 3.51 38.31 -13.50
C MET A 1 3.33 37.55 -12.21
N GLU A 2 3.24 38.30 -11.11
CA GLU A 2 3.26 37.78 -9.75
C GLU A 2 1.81 37.78 -9.25
N LYS A 3 1.25 36.59 -9.01
CA LYS A 3 -0.14 36.47 -8.54
C LYS A 3 -0.16 36.58 -7.02
N SER A 4 -0.56 37.75 -6.56
CA SER A 4 -0.90 38.07 -5.17
C SER A 4 -1.96 37.10 -4.63
N LEU A 5 -1.60 36.28 -3.65
CA LEU A 5 -2.57 35.53 -2.84
C LEU A 5 -3.13 36.44 -1.75
N ARG A 6 -4.44 36.67 -1.77
CA ARG A 6 -5.19 37.35 -0.69
C ARG A 6 -5.61 36.30 0.34
N VAL A 7 -4.99 36.33 1.51
CA VAL A 7 -5.43 35.54 2.68
C VAL A 7 -6.56 36.31 3.36
N TYR A 8 -7.76 35.73 3.39
CA TYR A 8 -8.89 36.28 4.14
C TYR A 8 -8.83 35.81 5.59
N LEU A 9 -8.54 36.74 6.51
CA LEU A 9 -8.64 36.52 7.94
C LEU A 9 -10.07 36.86 8.37
N ILE A 10 -10.92 35.85 8.60
CA ILE A 10 -12.29 36.07 9.12
C ILE A 10 -12.19 36.18 10.64
N LEU A 11 -12.27 37.40 11.16
CA LEU A 11 -12.47 37.66 12.59
C LEU A 11 -13.98 37.58 12.88
N LEU A 12 -14.42 36.49 13.53
CA LEU A 12 -15.78 36.40 14.06
C LEU A 12 -15.82 37.13 15.42
N THR A 13 -16.51 38.27 15.46
CA THR A 13 -16.86 38.96 16.71
C THR A 13 -18.19 38.42 17.22
N THR A 14 -18.21 37.83 18.42
CA THR A 14 -19.46 37.46 19.09
C THR A 14 -19.85 38.57 20.06
N SER A 15 -20.85 39.36 19.69
CA SER A 15 -21.54 40.31 20.57
C SER A 15 -22.30 39.58 21.68
N ILE A 16 -22.10 39.98 22.93
CA ILE A 16 -22.86 39.45 24.08
C ILE A 16 -24.16 40.26 24.19
N LEU A 17 -25.27 39.66 23.77
CA LEU A 17 -26.60 40.12 24.14
C LEU A 17 -26.97 39.50 25.49
N HIS A 18 -27.27 40.39 26.44
CA HIS A 18 -27.74 40.09 27.78
C HIS A 18 -29.17 39.53 27.70
N GLY A 19 -29.36 38.27 28.07
CA GLY A 19 -30.66 37.58 28.04
C GLY A 19 -30.63 36.28 28.84
N ASP A 20 -31.67 36.12 29.67
CA ASP A 20 -31.75 35.32 30.88
C ASP A 20 -31.84 33.79 30.70
N SER A 21 -31.30 33.09 31.72
CA SER A 21 -31.48 31.71 32.19
C SER A 21 -31.98 30.61 31.21
N THR A 22 -31.07 29.72 30.83
CA THR A 22 -31.16 28.28 31.16
C THR A 22 -29.75 27.69 31.15
N ARG A 23 -29.33 27.08 32.27
CA ARG A 23 -28.03 26.41 32.42
C ARG A 23 -27.96 25.19 31.50
N ALA A 24 -27.37 25.34 30.33
CA ALA A 24 -26.62 24.26 29.69
C ALA A 24 -25.20 24.34 30.24
N ALA A 25 -24.77 23.34 30.99
CA ALA A 25 -23.39 23.22 31.42
C ALA A 25 -22.54 22.98 30.16
N GLU A 26 -21.95 24.05 29.61
CA GLU A 26 -20.82 23.93 28.71
C GLU A 26 -19.65 23.36 29.52
N SER A 27 -19.50 22.03 29.44
CA SER A 27 -18.32 21.28 29.86
C SER A 27 -17.13 21.72 29.00
N LYS A 28 -16.57 22.89 29.32
CA LYS A 28 -15.28 23.36 28.84
C LYS A 28 -14.20 22.56 29.57
N THR A 29 -13.85 21.40 29.04
CA THR A 29 -12.96 20.47 29.75
C THR A 29 -11.77 20.09 28.88
N ASP A 30 -10.66 20.76 29.17
CA ASP A 30 -9.27 20.28 29.17
C ASP A 30 -8.91 19.13 28.20
N THR A 31 -9.14 19.34 26.91
CA THR A 31 -8.82 18.36 25.84
C THR A 31 -7.33 18.01 25.77
N LYS A 32 -6.46 18.87 26.32
CA LYS A 32 -5.01 18.67 26.34
C LYS A 32 -4.57 17.56 27.28
N SER A 33 -5.33 17.26 28.34
CA SER A 33 -4.90 16.30 29.36
C SER A 33 -5.06 14.85 28.94
N ILE A 34 -6.00 14.51 28.04
CA ILE A 34 -6.27 13.11 27.68
C ILE A 34 -5.48 12.62 26.46
N SER A 35 -5.08 13.54 25.58
CA SER A 35 -4.31 13.22 24.36
C SER A 35 -2.93 12.64 24.67
N GLU A 36 -2.39 12.92 25.86
CA GLU A 36 -1.13 12.37 26.35
C GLU A 36 -1.27 10.96 26.96
N HIS A 37 -2.48 10.40 27.00
CA HIS A 37 -2.75 9.10 27.62
C HIS A 37 -3.40 8.09 26.69
N ILE A 38 -3.73 8.48 25.46
CA ILE A 38 -4.22 7.59 24.41
C ILE A 38 -3.29 7.73 23.20
N HIS A 39 -2.70 6.63 22.77
CA HIS A 39 -1.70 6.63 21.72
C HIS A 39 -1.95 5.52 20.71
N LEU A 40 -1.46 5.75 19.50
CA LEU A 40 -1.36 4.73 18.47
C LEU A 40 -0.13 3.88 18.80
N SER A 41 -0.37 2.64 19.21
CA SER A 41 0.70 1.74 19.67
C SER A 41 1.27 0.89 18.56
N ARG A 42 0.44 0.48 17.60
CA ARG A 42 0.84 -0.38 16.49
C ARG A 42 0.11 0.00 15.21
N VAL A 43 0.85 -0.06 14.12
CA VAL A 43 0.34 0.11 12.76
C VAL A 43 0.60 -1.19 12.01
N GLY A 44 -0.40 -1.67 11.28
CA GLY A 44 -0.25 -2.80 10.36
C GLY A 44 -0.81 -2.45 9.00
N SER A 45 -0.72 -3.40 8.07
CA SER A 45 -1.23 -3.19 6.70
C SER A 45 -2.75 -3.17 6.63
N GLY A 46 -3.45 -3.74 7.60
CA GLY A 46 -4.92 -3.74 7.63
C GLY A 46 -5.51 -3.32 8.96
N PHE A 47 -4.71 -2.73 9.86
CA PHE A 47 -5.19 -2.37 11.18
C PHE A 47 -4.41 -1.20 11.80
N LEU A 48 -5.08 -0.50 12.71
CA LEU A 48 -4.49 0.47 13.63
C LEU A 48 -4.85 0.06 15.06
N CYS A 49 -3.86 0.00 15.94
CA CYS A 49 -4.05 -0.36 17.34
C CYS A 49 -3.80 0.85 18.25
N PHE A 50 -4.73 1.09 19.14
CA PHE A 50 -4.71 2.20 20.09
C PHE A 50 -4.62 1.63 21.50
N SER A 51 -3.75 2.20 22.33
CA SER A 51 -3.60 1.82 23.73
C SER A 51 -3.64 3.05 24.62
N TRP A 52 -3.99 2.85 25.88
CA TRP A 52 -4.08 3.93 26.84
C TRP A 52 -3.69 3.53 28.26
N ASP A 53 -3.39 4.54 29.06
CA ASP A 53 -3.20 4.37 30.50
C ASP A 53 -4.55 4.17 31.19
N VAL A 54 -4.81 2.93 31.61
CA VAL A 54 -6.05 2.55 32.30
C VAL A 54 -6.22 3.32 33.61
N HIS A 55 -5.15 3.50 34.38
CA HIS A 55 -5.22 4.12 35.70
C HIS A 55 -5.64 5.58 35.59
N THR A 56 -5.01 6.32 34.69
CA THR A 56 -5.30 7.74 34.47
C THR A 56 -6.71 7.96 33.93
N LEU A 57 -7.14 7.18 32.94
CA LEU A 57 -8.48 7.33 32.37
C LEU A 57 -9.58 6.99 33.38
N VAL A 58 -9.37 5.99 34.23
CA VAL A 58 -10.31 5.66 35.31
C VAL A 58 -10.38 6.79 36.34
N GLN A 59 -9.25 7.43 36.70
CA GLN A 59 -9.25 8.61 37.59
C GLN A 59 -9.98 9.80 36.96
N LEU A 60 -9.92 9.94 35.64
CA LEU A 60 -10.70 10.92 34.87
C LEU A 60 -12.18 10.51 34.70
N HIS A 61 -12.64 9.45 35.38
CA HIS A 61 -14.00 8.92 35.34
C HIS A 61 -14.46 8.42 33.96
N VAL A 62 -13.51 8.12 33.06
CA VAL A 62 -13.79 7.51 31.75
C VAL A 62 -14.17 6.05 31.94
N LYS A 63 -15.19 5.59 31.22
CA LYS A 63 -15.66 4.19 31.20
C LYS A 63 -15.42 3.50 29.87
N LYS A 64 -15.52 4.23 28.76
CA LYS A 64 -15.38 3.70 27.41
C LYS A 64 -14.52 4.60 26.55
N VAL A 65 -13.77 3.97 25.66
CA VAL A 65 -13.02 4.62 24.60
C VAL A 65 -13.61 4.15 23.27
N ALA A 66 -13.98 5.11 22.43
CA ALA A 66 -14.37 4.89 21.06
C ALA A 66 -13.33 5.50 20.13
N VAL A 67 -13.05 4.83 19.02
CA VAL A 67 -12.11 5.29 18.00
C VAL A 67 -12.81 5.22 16.66
N ASN A 68 -12.90 6.38 16.00
CA ASN A 68 -13.38 6.53 14.65
C ASN A 68 -12.18 6.70 13.71
N VAL A 69 -12.10 5.84 12.70
CA VAL A 69 -11.02 5.77 11.72
C VAL A 69 -11.65 5.98 10.35
N GLU A 70 -11.42 7.16 9.78
CA GLU A 70 -12.02 7.57 8.50
C GLU A 70 -10.93 7.68 7.42
N PRO A 71 -11.10 7.05 6.25
CA PRO A 71 -10.14 7.21 5.17
C PRO A 71 -10.13 8.66 4.68
N SER A 72 -8.94 9.20 4.42
CA SER A 72 -8.84 10.55 3.83
C SER A 72 -9.35 10.58 2.38
N SER A 73 -9.44 9.41 1.72
CA SER A 73 -10.04 9.24 0.40
C SER A 73 -11.52 8.87 0.49
N VAL A 74 -12.30 9.30 -0.51
CA VAL A 74 -13.73 8.94 -0.64
C VAL A 74 -13.94 7.43 -0.84
N PHE A 75 -12.92 6.76 -1.36
CA PHE A 75 -12.85 5.31 -1.47
C PHE A 75 -11.94 4.79 -0.36
N GLY A 76 -12.51 4.05 0.58
CA GLY A 76 -11.77 3.42 1.67
C GLY A 76 -12.72 2.85 2.71
N VAL A 77 -12.24 1.88 3.49
CA VAL A 77 -13.01 1.32 4.60
C VAL A 77 -12.91 2.25 5.81
N HIS A 78 -14.05 2.79 6.28
CA HIS A 78 -14.13 3.44 7.58
C HIS A 78 -14.37 2.40 8.69
N ARG A 79 -13.89 2.69 9.90
CA ARG A 79 -14.08 1.82 11.07
C ARG A 79 -14.43 2.64 12.29
N PHE A 80 -15.40 2.14 13.04
CA PHE A 80 -15.72 2.64 14.37
C PHE A 80 -15.60 1.49 15.35
N VAL A 81 -14.69 1.61 16.32
CA VAL A 81 -14.45 0.58 17.33
C VAL A 81 -14.61 1.17 18.72
N THR A 82 -15.08 0.37 19.66
CA THR A 82 -15.24 0.80 21.05
C THR A 82 -14.79 -0.30 21.99
N ALA A 83 -14.23 0.11 23.13
CA ALA A 83 -13.80 -0.77 24.19
C ALA A 83 -14.04 -0.12 25.54
N ASP A 84 -14.24 -0.96 26.55
CA ASP A 84 -14.24 -0.51 27.93
C ASP A 84 -12.83 -0.12 28.38
N VAL A 85 -12.74 0.89 29.23
CA VAL A 85 -11.47 1.52 29.64
C VAL A 85 -10.47 0.52 30.26
N TRP A 86 -10.95 -0.49 30.99
CA TRP A 86 -10.10 -1.50 31.63
C TRP A 86 -9.45 -2.47 30.66
N LYS A 87 -9.90 -2.51 29.40
CA LYS A 87 -9.24 -3.32 28.36
C LYS A 87 -7.84 -2.79 28.04
N GLY A 88 -7.61 -1.48 28.17
CA GLY A 88 -6.32 -0.83 27.91
C GLY A 88 -5.97 -0.65 26.43
N GLU A 89 -6.67 -1.32 25.52
CA GLU A 89 -6.45 -1.21 24.07
C GLU A 89 -7.69 -1.50 23.23
N VAL A 90 -7.69 -0.99 22.00
CA VAL A 90 -8.65 -1.33 20.94
C VAL A 90 -7.96 -1.33 19.59
N THR A 91 -8.37 -2.23 18.71
CA THR A 91 -7.84 -2.34 17.35
C THR A 91 -8.97 -2.08 16.36
N ALA A 92 -8.73 -1.18 15.41
CA ALA A 92 -9.54 -1.02 14.23
C ALA A 92 -8.92 -1.86 13.11
N ASP A 93 -9.59 -2.94 12.71
CA ASP A 93 -9.13 -3.91 11.71
C ASP A 93 -9.86 -3.77 10.37
N GLU A 94 -9.47 -4.61 9.41
CA GLU A 94 -10.04 -4.65 8.05
C GLU A 94 -9.97 -3.29 7.32
N LEU A 95 -8.94 -2.51 7.65
CA LEU A 95 -8.59 -1.28 6.95
C LEU A 95 -7.89 -1.58 5.63
N ASP A 96 -7.88 -0.61 4.72
CA ASP A 96 -7.12 -0.70 3.48
C ASP A 96 -5.64 -0.44 3.74
N ALA A 97 -4.77 -1.23 3.11
CA ALA A 97 -3.33 -1.06 3.20
C ALA A 97 -2.85 0.18 2.47
N TYR A 98 -1.73 0.73 2.95
CA TYR A 98 -1.09 1.91 2.39
C TYR A 98 -2.04 3.12 2.21
N THR A 99 -3.02 3.24 3.11
CA THR A 99 -4.09 4.26 3.03
C THR A 99 -3.98 5.22 4.21
N LEU A 100 -4.14 6.52 3.94
CA LEU A 100 -4.09 7.56 4.96
C LEU A 100 -5.45 7.66 5.65
N TYR A 101 -5.43 7.65 6.98
CA TYR A 101 -6.60 7.69 7.84
C TYR A 101 -6.56 8.88 8.78
N ASN A 102 -7.72 9.54 8.92
CA ASN A 102 -7.98 10.50 9.97
C ASN A 102 -8.57 9.76 11.16
N VAL A 103 -7.95 9.92 12.33
CA VAL A 103 -8.36 9.20 13.54
C VAL A 103 -8.91 10.19 14.56
N THR A 104 -10.13 9.92 15.02
CA THR A 104 -10.75 10.65 16.13
C THR A 104 -11.06 9.69 17.26
N VAL A 105 -10.54 10.01 18.44
CA VAL A 105 -10.76 9.25 19.67
C VAL A 105 -11.76 10.00 20.55
N GLU A 106 -12.70 9.27 21.09
CA GLU A 106 -13.71 9.75 22.01
C GLU A 106 -13.69 8.92 23.30
N ALA A 107 -13.37 9.55 24.42
CA ALA A 107 -13.40 8.93 25.75
C ALA A 107 -14.63 9.44 26.51
N THR A 108 -15.48 8.52 26.96
CA THR A 108 -16.75 8.84 27.63
C THR A 108 -16.88 8.11 28.96
N GLY A 109 -17.49 8.77 29.93
CA GLY A 109 -17.68 8.22 31.26
C GLY A 109 -18.58 9.13 32.11
N ASP A 110 -18.55 8.98 33.43
CA ASP A 110 -19.53 9.56 34.35
C ASP A 110 -19.59 11.10 34.27
N GLY A 111 -20.46 11.62 33.40
CA GLY A 111 -20.58 13.05 33.10
C GLY A 111 -19.40 13.64 32.32
N VAL A 112 -18.41 12.82 31.92
CA VAL A 112 -17.22 13.26 31.18
C VAL A 112 -17.27 12.81 29.72
N ARG A 113 -16.83 13.70 28.85
CA ARG A 113 -16.66 13.44 27.42
C ARG A 113 -15.45 14.20 26.93
N PHE A 114 -14.48 13.47 26.41
CA PHE A 114 -13.29 14.04 25.79
C PHE A 114 -13.19 13.56 24.36
N VAL A 115 -12.86 14.47 23.46
CA VAL A 115 -12.68 14.19 22.04
C VAL A 115 -11.31 14.70 21.62
N HIS A 116 -10.54 13.84 20.96
CA HIS A 116 -9.19 14.14 20.49
C HIS A 116 -9.02 13.62 19.07
N THR A 117 -8.57 14.48 18.17
CA THR A 117 -8.16 14.11 16.82
C THR A 117 -6.65 13.89 16.80
N MET A 118 -6.23 12.70 16.37
CA MET A 118 -4.82 12.35 16.25
C MET A 118 -4.26 12.82 14.91
N GLU A 119 -2.93 12.82 14.79
CA GLU A 119 -2.28 13.05 13.51
C GLU A 119 -2.71 12.00 12.47
N PRO A 120 -2.89 12.41 11.19
CA PRO A 120 -3.20 11.49 10.11
C PRO A 120 -2.18 10.35 10.07
N THR A 121 -2.69 9.12 10.03
CA THR A 121 -1.87 7.91 10.13
C THR A 121 -2.06 7.08 8.88
N GLN A 122 -0.96 6.62 8.28
CA GLN A 122 -1.01 5.73 7.13
C GLN A 122 -0.84 4.27 7.59
N THR A 123 -1.71 3.38 7.13
CA THR A 123 -1.52 1.93 7.30
C THR A 123 -0.29 1.46 6.53
N TRP A 124 0.32 0.38 6.97
CA TRP A 124 1.53 -0.14 6.32
C TRP A 124 1.25 -0.66 4.90
N PRO A 125 2.29 -0.70 4.04
CA PRO A 125 2.20 -1.34 2.75
C PRO A 125 2.02 -2.86 2.89
N THR A 126 1.61 -3.50 1.80
CA THR A 126 1.44 -4.95 1.74
C THR A 126 1.89 -5.48 0.39
N ALA A 127 2.12 -6.79 0.32
CA ALA A 127 2.42 -7.46 -0.95
C ALA A 127 1.41 -7.08 -2.04
N PRO A 128 1.88 -6.84 -3.27
CA PRO A 128 0.98 -6.61 -4.39
C PRO A 128 -0.03 -7.74 -4.56
N SER A 129 -1.13 -7.40 -5.23
CA SER A 129 -2.13 -8.38 -5.67
C SER A 129 -1.52 -9.48 -6.54
N ARG A 130 -2.27 -10.57 -6.73
CA ARG A 130 -1.81 -11.75 -7.46
C ARG A 130 -1.27 -11.39 -8.86
N ILE A 131 -0.10 -11.92 -9.16
CA ILE A 131 0.52 -11.86 -10.49
C ILE A 131 0.26 -13.19 -11.20
N PRO A 132 -0.35 -13.19 -12.40
CA PRO A 132 -0.50 -14.41 -13.19
C PRO A 132 0.86 -15.05 -13.52
N PRO A 133 0.93 -16.38 -13.73
CA PRO A 133 2.17 -17.02 -14.14
C PRO A 133 2.76 -16.35 -15.39
N PRO A 134 4.09 -16.12 -15.42
CA PRO A 134 4.72 -15.51 -16.58
C PRO A 134 4.64 -16.42 -17.80
N THR A 135 4.69 -15.82 -18.97
CA THR A 135 4.74 -16.51 -20.27
C THR A 135 6.03 -16.15 -20.98
N GLY A 136 6.47 -16.96 -21.92
CA GLY A 136 7.68 -16.63 -22.66
C GLY A 136 7.93 -17.49 -23.87
N ARG A 137 8.99 -17.15 -24.59
CA ARG A 137 9.41 -17.83 -25.82
C ARG A 137 10.93 -17.94 -25.89
N GLY A 138 11.42 -18.97 -26.56
CA GLY A 138 12.83 -19.03 -26.95
C GLY A 138 13.13 -17.99 -28.04
N ILE A 139 14.17 -17.18 -27.83
CA ILE A 139 14.68 -16.24 -28.84
C ILE A 139 15.86 -16.84 -29.59
N SER A 140 16.69 -17.62 -28.89
CA SER A 140 17.83 -18.32 -29.48
C SER A 140 18.09 -19.63 -28.74
N ARG A 141 19.16 -20.32 -29.11
CA ARG A 141 19.59 -21.54 -28.40
C ARG A 141 20.05 -21.26 -26.97
N THR A 142 20.35 -20.01 -26.62
CA THR A 142 20.86 -19.63 -25.30
C THR A 142 20.09 -18.47 -24.69
N GLN A 143 18.94 -18.11 -25.26
CA GLN A 143 18.16 -16.95 -24.84
C GLN A 143 16.68 -17.24 -24.86
N ILE A 144 15.98 -16.79 -23.82
CA ILE A 144 14.52 -16.75 -23.76
C ILE A 144 14.07 -15.33 -23.44
N GLU A 145 12.86 -15.01 -23.87
CA GLU A 145 12.13 -13.82 -23.46
C GLU A 145 11.00 -14.23 -22.55
N VAL A 146 10.86 -13.54 -21.43
CA VAL A 146 9.81 -13.78 -20.45
C VAL A 146 9.03 -12.49 -20.26
N GLU A 147 7.71 -12.60 -20.29
CA GLU A 147 6.76 -11.51 -20.18
C GLU A 147 5.71 -11.86 -19.10
N TRP A 148 5.28 -10.87 -18.33
CA TRP A 148 4.25 -11.02 -17.30
C TRP A 148 3.28 -9.85 -17.31
N LYS A 149 2.23 -9.92 -16.48
CA LYS A 149 1.31 -8.81 -16.26
C LYS A 149 1.63 -8.13 -14.94
N ALA A 150 1.58 -6.80 -14.92
CA ALA A 150 1.66 -6.03 -13.68
C ALA A 150 0.50 -6.41 -12.72
N PRO A 151 0.71 -6.33 -11.40
CA PRO A 151 -0.35 -6.55 -10.42
C PRO A 151 -1.45 -5.49 -10.57
N SER A 152 -2.72 -5.90 -10.46
CA SER A 152 -3.87 -4.98 -10.60
C SER A 152 -3.99 -3.96 -9.46
N SER A 153 -3.40 -4.27 -8.31
CA SER A 153 -3.35 -3.43 -7.13
C SER A 153 -1.99 -3.62 -6.45
N VAL A 154 -1.31 -2.51 -6.16
CA VAL A 154 0.03 -2.50 -5.55
C VAL A 154 -0.04 -2.35 -4.03
N ARG A 155 -0.89 -1.45 -3.51
CA ARG A 155 -1.03 -1.15 -2.06
C ARG A 155 0.32 -0.87 -1.37
N GLY A 156 1.12 -0.01 -2.02
CA GLY A 156 2.46 0.39 -1.59
C GLY A 156 3.23 1.06 -2.72
N ILE A 157 4.53 1.25 -2.53
CA ILE A 157 5.45 1.71 -3.59
C ILE A 157 6.08 0.48 -4.25
N LEU A 158 5.73 0.23 -5.52
CA LEU A 158 6.22 -0.93 -6.26
C LEU A 158 7.72 -0.84 -6.54
N GLN A 159 8.46 -1.88 -6.19
CA GLN A 159 9.88 -2.04 -6.52
C GLN A 159 10.04 -2.71 -7.90
N PRO A 160 11.24 -2.65 -8.51
CA PRO A 160 11.52 -3.42 -9.72
C PRO A 160 11.24 -4.91 -9.54
N TYR A 161 10.75 -5.56 -10.59
CA TYR A 161 10.43 -6.98 -10.57
C TYR A 161 11.72 -7.80 -10.51
N GLU A 162 11.67 -8.92 -9.77
CA GLU A 162 12.71 -9.95 -9.80
C GLU A 162 12.18 -11.20 -10.51
N LEU A 163 12.89 -11.66 -11.52
CA LEU A 163 12.59 -12.88 -12.26
C LEU A 163 13.59 -13.96 -11.88
N THR A 164 13.08 -15.10 -11.38
CA THR A 164 13.88 -16.27 -11.06
C THR A 164 13.51 -17.43 -11.98
N CYS A 165 14.47 -17.94 -12.75
CA CYS A 165 14.27 -19.09 -13.63
C CYS A 165 15.16 -20.26 -13.23
N SER A 166 14.60 -21.46 -13.32
CA SER A 166 15.27 -22.73 -12.98
C SER A 166 15.14 -23.73 -14.11
N GLU A 167 16.20 -24.52 -14.33
CA GLU A 167 16.19 -25.66 -15.24
C GLU A 167 15.37 -26.82 -14.64
N GLY A 168 14.60 -27.54 -15.47
CA GLY A 168 13.56 -28.48 -15.05
C GLY A 168 13.95 -29.50 -13.95
N VAL A 169 13.12 -29.54 -12.90
CA VAL A 169 12.80 -30.58 -11.88
C VAL A 169 13.93 -31.19 -11.03
N THR A 170 15.22 -31.05 -11.31
CA THR A 170 16.25 -31.61 -10.39
C THR A 170 17.47 -30.72 -10.29
N SER A 171 17.53 -29.88 -9.26
CA SER A 171 18.72 -29.08 -8.88
C SER A 171 19.44 -28.40 -10.04
N GLY A 172 18.67 -27.75 -10.91
CA GLY A 172 19.20 -26.92 -11.98
C GLY A 172 19.78 -25.60 -11.46
N ASN A 173 20.70 -25.02 -12.22
CA ASN A 173 21.22 -23.67 -11.98
C ASN A 173 20.06 -22.66 -11.94
N THR A 174 20.01 -21.82 -10.90
CA THR A 174 19.01 -20.76 -10.75
C THR A 174 19.55 -19.44 -11.27
N ILE A 175 18.79 -18.77 -12.12
CA ILE A 175 19.13 -17.46 -12.66
C ILE A 175 18.14 -16.45 -12.08
N SER A 176 18.64 -15.42 -11.41
CA SER A 176 17.85 -14.28 -10.95
C SER A 176 18.26 -13.02 -11.71
N VAL A 177 17.28 -12.28 -12.23
CA VAL A 177 17.46 -11.01 -12.94
C VAL A 177 16.39 -10.05 -12.47
N SER A 178 16.74 -8.78 -12.28
CA SER A 178 15.77 -7.73 -11.93
C SER A 178 15.54 -6.77 -13.11
N THR A 179 14.36 -6.16 -13.17
CA THR A 179 14.13 -5.03 -14.07
C THR A 179 14.86 -3.78 -13.58
N GLU A 180 15.12 -2.82 -14.48
CA GLU A 180 15.73 -1.53 -14.11
C GLU A 180 14.72 -0.59 -13.42
N ASP A 181 13.44 -0.76 -13.73
CA ASP A 181 12.32 0.03 -13.24
C ASP A 181 11.15 -0.88 -12.80
N ASN A 182 10.03 -0.29 -12.38
CA ASN A 182 8.82 -0.99 -11.93
C ASN A 182 7.70 -1.03 -12.99
N GLU A 183 7.95 -0.56 -14.21
CA GLU A 183 6.99 -0.49 -15.32
C GLU A 183 7.23 -1.60 -16.35
N THR A 184 8.49 -1.99 -16.53
CA THR A 184 8.94 -3.03 -17.44
C THR A 184 8.38 -4.39 -17.00
N THR A 185 7.68 -5.05 -17.91
CA THR A 185 7.01 -6.34 -17.68
C THR A 185 7.56 -7.47 -18.56
N SER A 186 8.76 -7.27 -19.10
CA SER A 186 9.45 -8.23 -19.96
C SER A 186 10.96 -8.21 -19.71
N ILE A 187 11.59 -9.39 -19.63
CA ILE A 187 13.05 -9.53 -19.53
C ILE A 187 13.53 -10.57 -20.55
N LYS A 188 14.67 -10.26 -21.17
CA LYS A 188 15.45 -11.22 -21.96
C LYS A 188 16.53 -11.84 -21.07
N ILE A 189 16.51 -13.16 -20.97
CA ILE A 189 17.52 -13.93 -20.22
C ILE A 189 18.52 -14.50 -21.22
N THR A 190 19.81 -14.34 -20.91
CA THR A 190 20.92 -14.80 -21.74
C THR A 190 21.71 -15.92 -21.09
N ASP A 191 22.69 -16.44 -21.83
CA ASP A 191 23.67 -17.43 -21.35
C ASP A 191 23.04 -18.73 -20.82
N LEU A 192 21.89 -19.09 -21.38
CA LEU A 192 21.17 -20.31 -21.06
C LEU A 192 21.79 -21.52 -21.74
N ARG A 193 21.63 -22.68 -21.11
CA ARG A 193 21.90 -23.98 -21.73
C ARG A 193 21.00 -24.21 -22.94
N LYS A 194 21.59 -24.83 -23.96
CA LYS A 194 20.96 -25.12 -25.26
C LYS A 194 19.97 -26.27 -25.16
N SER A 195 18.87 -26.17 -25.91
CA SER A 195 17.81 -27.19 -26.00
C SER A 195 17.26 -27.59 -24.63
N MET A 196 17.11 -26.62 -23.73
CA MET A 196 16.69 -26.84 -22.35
C MET A 196 15.43 -26.04 -22.02
N GLY A 197 14.60 -26.60 -21.14
CA GLY A 197 13.39 -25.96 -20.62
C GLY A 197 13.63 -25.26 -19.29
N TYR A 198 13.16 -24.02 -19.19
CA TYR A 198 13.24 -23.19 -17.98
C TYR A 198 11.85 -22.93 -17.42
N VAL A 199 11.73 -23.02 -16.11
CA VAL A 199 10.53 -22.66 -15.36
C VAL A 199 10.83 -21.38 -14.58
N CYS A 200 10.04 -20.34 -14.84
CA CYS A 200 10.27 -19.00 -14.33
C CYS A 200 9.19 -18.56 -13.35
N ILE A 201 9.59 -17.80 -12.34
CA ILE A 201 8.74 -17.17 -11.34
C ILE A 201 9.09 -15.69 -11.31
N VAL A 202 8.10 -14.83 -11.53
CA VAL A 202 8.23 -13.39 -11.26
C VAL A 202 7.84 -13.10 -9.81
N THR A 203 8.64 -12.27 -9.16
CA THR A 203 8.46 -11.73 -7.83
C THR A 203 8.29 -10.21 -7.94
N ALA A 204 7.22 -9.70 -7.35
CA ALA A 204 7.03 -8.26 -7.16
C ALA A 204 6.98 -7.94 -5.67
N SER A 205 7.47 -6.77 -5.30
CA SER A 205 7.44 -6.33 -3.91
C SER A 205 7.14 -4.85 -3.79
N THR A 206 6.58 -4.46 -2.64
CA THR A 206 6.49 -3.07 -2.22
C THR A 206 7.59 -2.72 -1.24
N VAL A 207 7.97 -1.45 -1.16
CA VAL A 207 8.86 -0.97 -0.09
C VAL A 207 8.16 -1.18 1.26
N PRO A 208 8.75 -1.92 2.21
CA PRO A 208 8.17 -2.12 3.55
C PRO A 208 8.23 -0.82 4.37
N ALA A 209 7.35 -0.70 5.37
CA ALA A 209 7.50 0.33 6.39
C ALA A 209 8.72 0.04 7.29
N ASP A 210 9.15 1.05 8.05
CA ASP A 210 10.18 0.87 9.06
C ASP A 210 9.74 -0.22 10.06
N ASP A 211 10.63 -1.16 10.35
CA ASP A 211 10.41 -2.33 11.22
C ASP A 211 9.33 -3.34 10.76
N GLN A 212 8.78 -3.21 9.54
CA GLN A 212 7.92 -4.23 8.94
C GLN A 212 8.75 -5.38 8.37
N ASP A 213 8.33 -6.64 8.57
CA ASP A 213 8.98 -7.79 7.90
C ASP A 213 8.85 -7.65 6.37
N PRO A 214 9.97 -7.55 5.62
CA PRO A 214 9.93 -7.39 4.17
C PRO A 214 9.16 -8.50 3.45
N LYS A 215 9.04 -9.70 4.05
CA LYS A 215 8.29 -10.82 3.45
C LYS A 215 6.80 -10.55 3.33
N GLU A 216 6.23 -9.70 4.17
CA GLU A 216 4.82 -9.29 4.07
C GLU A 216 4.53 -8.44 2.84
N CYS A 217 5.58 -7.85 2.25
CA CYS A 217 5.53 -6.99 1.09
C CYS A 217 5.85 -7.71 -0.23
N VAL A 218 6.06 -9.03 -0.22
CA VAL A 218 6.51 -9.80 -1.39
C VAL A 218 5.38 -10.67 -1.95
N ARG A 219 5.19 -10.62 -3.27
CA ARG A 219 4.30 -11.50 -4.03
C ARG A 219 5.08 -12.27 -5.09
N LYS A 220 5.03 -13.60 -5.00
CA LYS A 220 5.50 -14.49 -6.08
C LYS A 220 4.32 -14.94 -6.94
N SER A 221 4.57 -15.04 -8.24
CA SER A 221 3.67 -15.69 -9.20
C SER A 221 3.73 -17.21 -9.07
N ASP A 222 2.73 -17.87 -9.65
CA ASP A 222 2.82 -19.30 -9.93
C ASP A 222 3.90 -19.55 -10.99
N PRO A 223 4.57 -20.73 -10.99
CA PRO A 223 5.58 -21.05 -11.99
C PRO A 223 5.01 -21.03 -13.42
N SER A 224 5.82 -20.55 -14.37
CA SER A 224 5.48 -20.61 -15.80
C SER A 224 5.35 -22.05 -16.30
N SER A 225 4.70 -22.21 -17.46
CA SER A 225 4.95 -23.40 -18.28
C SER A 225 6.44 -23.44 -18.70
N PRO A 226 7.04 -24.62 -18.92
CA PRO A 226 8.44 -24.71 -19.34
C PRO A 226 8.71 -23.95 -20.65
N ILE A 227 9.58 -22.93 -20.58
CA ILE A 227 10.00 -22.11 -21.73
C ILE A 227 11.27 -22.73 -22.29
N ARG A 228 11.23 -23.18 -23.54
CA ARG A 228 12.37 -23.85 -24.17
C ARG A 228 13.20 -22.88 -25.00
N THR A 229 14.52 -23.00 -24.90
CA THR A 229 15.43 -22.40 -25.88
C THR A 229 15.21 -23.05 -27.24
N LEU A 230 15.51 -22.31 -28.31
CA LEU A 230 15.28 -22.81 -29.67
C LEU A 230 16.27 -23.91 -30.03
N ASP A 231 15.79 -24.88 -30.79
CA ASP A 231 16.63 -25.85 -31.47
C ASP A 231 17.12 -25.24 -32.80
N THR A 232 18.22 -25.77 -33.30
CA THR A 232 18.89 -25.35 -34.54
C THR A 232 17.95 -25.35 -35.77
N GLY A 233 17.14 -24.31 -36.01
CA GLY A 233 16.32 -24.27 -37.25
C GLY A 233 15.21 -23.22 -37.38
N LEU A 234 14.77 -22.54 -36.33
CA LEU A 234 13.73 -21.50 -36.44
C LEU A 234 14.19 -20.21 -35.76
N GLU A 235 14.97 -19.38 -36.46
CA GLU A 235 15.16 -17.98 -36.05
C GLU A 235 13.82 -17.25 -36.20
N SER A 236 13.32 -16.63 -35.12
CA SER A 236 12.09 -15.84 -35.19
C SER A 236 12.35 -14.61 -36.07
N PRO A 237 11.51 -14.31 -37.08
CA PRO A 237 11.76 -13.18 -37.95
C PRO A 237 11.64 -11.86 -37.17
N SER A 238 12.70 -11.07 -37.18
CA SER A 238 12.73 -9.69 -36.69
C SER A 238 11.65 -8.86 -37.39
N PRO A 239 10.96 -7.91 -36.70
CA PRO A 239 9.98 -7.05 -37.34
C PRO A 239 10.70 -6.15 -38.35
N SER A 240 10.53 -6.46 -39.63
CA SER A 240 11.15 -5.75 -40.73
C SER A 240 10.50 -4.37 -40.88
N ARG A 241 11.34 -3.34 -40.78
CA ARG A 241 11.03 -1.93 -41.05
C ARG A 241 10.44 -1.81 -42.46
N PHE A 242 9.15 -1.50 -42.57
CA PHE A 242 8.53 -1.16 -43.86
C PHE A 242 9.12 0.14 -44.39
N VAL A 243 10.10 0.04 -45.29
CA VAL A 243 10.46 1.13 -46.19
C VAL A 243 9.43 1.10 -47.32
N ARG A 244 8.50 2.07 -47.31
CA ARG A 244 7.68 2.36 -48.48
C ARG A 244 8.57 2.98 -49.54
N THR A 245 8.98 2.19 -50.53
CA THR A 245 9.49 2.73 -51.79
C THR A 245 8.29 3.16 -52.62
N THR A 246 8.05 4.46 -52.68
CA THR A 246 7.16 5.04 -53.70
C THR A 246 8.02 5.32 -54.92
N ASP A 247 7.92 4.49 -55.94
CA ASP A 247 8.35 4.83 -57.30
C ASP A 247 7.14 4.67 -58.22
N GLN A 248 6.66 5.79 -58.76
CA GLN A 248 5.91 5.76 -60.01
C GLN A 248 6.18 7.04 -60.81
N ARG A 249 7.03 6.84 -61.82
CA ARG A 249 7.34 7.71 -62.96
C ARG A 249 6.10 8.15 -63.78
N LEU A 250 6.20 9.41 -64.24
CA LEU A 250 5.86 9.96 -65.56
C LEU A 250 4.46 9.70 -66.16
N ARG A 251 3.66 10.78 -66.25
CA ARG A 251 3.26 11.42 -67.51
C ARG A 251 3.11 12.93 -67.29
#